data_AF-A0A4S8VZC6-F1
#
_entry.id   AF-A0A4S8VZC6-F1
#
_cell.length_a   1.000
_cell.length_b   1.000
_cell.length_c   1.000
_cell.angle_alpha   90.00
_cell.angle_beta   90.00
_cell.angle_gamma   90.00
#
_symmetry.space_group_name_H-M   'P 1'
#
loop_
_entity.id
_entity.type
_entity.pdbx_description
1 polymer ?
#
loop_
_entity_poly.entity_id
_entity_poly.type
_entity_poly.pdbx_seq_one_letter_code
_entity_poly.pdbx_strand_id
1 'polypeptide(L)'
;MSTTTIATPDPLWVFEKAVLVHAPEFDVACTARLRMAHDHNTDQGSVSIRIQLELANFGKQLLMLNIRPELVDTCTVVPKSNDNLIPSRLFPLVPVSVTNSAAVSTLILCLNSTGVVLVPRSTNDTTLSAAKPTDAAFHAFQRICRSNIIHLHFSKQQLKNDDIRQLRTFSGALRAGLLSAQPFDYKRLDAGRGAIEKDWRVFEASEDPPAYAASVKSVLGKRTRDGSPPEEPSLPAPCSPAPPPWSPTEVNTPTTRSCSPAHISPTHFIEPTQSRKERLKVLGLQQQLHGLPDSLVRQILVGSGHNHLLVLATEAGLEKLSKGTKLFNNSESPPRGLTDESEDTIAITRIDKIIEQRLGQLTKDAFKRLTRTHLNTLVESQLPVAADLFLNGAVADYRDQFHEECQLNENSVRENIDEGLTEIRDVTNDCTKEVQELAQQCMDSLDEHSKRLDASAEHELSKLKRWFAELAGSFLDKEVPKSSPTRRVSM
;
A
#
# COMPACT_ATOMS: atom_id res chain seq x y z
N MET A 1 -37.56 -12.91 -16.08
CA MET A 1 -36.54 -11.87 -16.29
C MET A 1 -35.76 -11.77 -14.99
N SER A 2 -34.47 -12.05 -15.01
CA SER A 2 -33.64 -12.10 -13.79
C SER A 2 -32.68 -10.92 -13.83
N THR A 3 -32.87 -9.96 -12.92
CA THR A 3 -31.98 -8.80 -12.77
C THR A 3 -30.72 -9.23 -12.04
N THR A 4 -29.64 -9.45 -12.79
CA THR A 4 -28.30 -9.68 -12.21
C THR A 4 -27.80 -8.39 -11.58
N THR A 5 -28.02 -8.22 -10.28
CA THR A 5 -27.43 -7.13 -9.50
C THR A 5 -25.93 -7.34 -9.40
N ILE A 6 -25.18 -6.76 -10.34
CA ILE A 6 -23.72 -6.66 -10.24
C ILE A 6 -23.42 -5.82 -8.99
N ALA A 7 -22.74 -6.41 -8.01
CA ALA A 7 -22.24 -5.66 -6.86
C ALA A 7 -21.22 -4.63 -7.36
N THR A 8 -21.58 -3.35 -7.32
CA THR A 8 -20.64 -2.27 -7.60
C THR A 8 -19.51 -2.30 -6.57
N PRO A 9 -18.23 -2.24 -6.97
CA PRO A 9 -17.14 -2.09 -6.02
C PRO A 9 -17.36 -0.81 -5.21
N ASP A 10 -17.03 -0.84 -3.93
CA ASP A 10 -17.23 0.29 -3.01
C ASP A 10 -16.49 1.52 -3.57
N PRO A 11 -17.21 2.55 -4.08
CA PRO A 11 -16.67 3.36 -5.16
C PRO A 11 -15.59 4.34 -4.69
N LEU A 12 -15.62 4.71 -3.41
CA LEU A 12 -14.69 5.65 -2.79
C LEU A 12 -13.58 4.90 -2.04
N TRP A 13 -12.46 4.65 -2.71
CA TRP A 13 -11.24 4.25 -2.02
C TRP A 13 -10.70 5.41 -1.17
N VAL A 14 -10.38 5.16 0.10
CA VAL A 14 -9.75 6.13 1.00
C VAL A 14 -8.52 5.51 1.66
N PHE A 15 -7.39 6.20 1.55
CA PHE A 15 -6.13 5.82 2.17
C PHE A 15 -5.68 6.92 3.12
N GLU A 16 -5.83 6.68 4.43
CA GLU A 16 -5.35 7.58 5.48
C GLU A 16 -4.27 6.91 6.34
N LYS A 17 -3.06 7.49 6.40
CA LYS A 17 -1.90 6.96 7.16
C LYS A 17 -1.08 8.10 7.76
N ALA A 18 -0.36 7.82 8.84
CA ALA A 18 0.78 8.64 9.24
C ALA A 18 1.94 8.42 8.25
N VAL A 19 2.62 9.50 7.86
CA VAL A 19 3.69 9.52 6.85
C VAL A 19 4.81 10.48 7.28
N LEU A 20 6.04 10.22 6.83
CA LEU A 20 7.09 11.24 6.85
C LEU A 20 7.07 11.97 5.49
N VAL A 21 6.76 13.26 5.51
CA VAL A 21 6.78 14.13 4.34
C VAL A 21 8.15 14.79 4.25
N HIS A 22 8.77 14.76 3.07
CA HIS A 22 10.12 15.24 2.82
C HIS A 22 10.13 16.06 1.53
N ALA A 23 10.66 17.28 1.60
CA ALA A 23 10.90 18.15 0.45
C ALA A 23 12.40 18.13 0.12
N PRO A 24 12.85 17.29 -0.83
CA PRO A 24 14.28 17.12 -1.13
C PRO A 24 14.92 18.42 -1.65
N GLU A 25 14.14 19.31 -2.27
CA GLU A 25 14.57 20.64 -2.73
C GLU A 25 15.08 21.55 -1.60
N PHE A 26 14.67 21.28 -0.35
CA PHE A 26 15.06 22.02 0.84
C PHE A 26 15.75 21.14 1.91
N ASP A 27 15.91 19.84 1.66
CA ASP A 27 16.44 18.81 2.58
C ASP A 27 15.67 18.68 3.93
N VAL A 28 14.44 19.21 4.01
CA VAL A 28 13.59 19.24 5.22
C VAL A 28 12.49 18.18 5.19
N ALA A 29 12.15 17.65 6.38
CA ALA A 29 11.07 16.68 6.53
C ALA A 29 10.28 16.86 7.84
N CYS A 30 9.00 16.53 7.81
CA CYS A 30 8.12 16.51 8.98
C CYS A 30 7.14 15.34 8.95
N THR A 31 6.79 14.82 10.12
CA THR A 31 5.74 13.79 10.26
C THR A 31 4.35 14.43 10.11
N ALA A 32 3.49 13.84 9.29
CA ALA A 32 2.13 14.33 9.04
C ALA A 32 1.13 13.16 8.90
N ARG A 33 -0.16 13.46 8.77
CA ARG A 33 -1.20 12.49 8.38
C ARG A 33 -1.62 12.77 6.93
N LEU A 34 -1.33 11.83 6.03
CA LEU A 34 -1.78 11.87 4.64
C LEU A 34 -3.15 11.23 4.54
N ARG A 35 -4.08 11.88 3.83
CA ARG A 35 -5.30 11.26 3.28
C ARG A 35 -5.30 11.43 1.76
N MET A 36 -5.34 10.30 1.07
CA MET A 36 -5.70 10.22 -0.36
C MET A 36 -7.10 9.61 -0.49
N ALA A 37 -7.84 10.01 -1.53
CA ALA A 37 -9.10 9.37 -1.88
C ALA A 37 -9.31 9.35 -3.40
N HIS A 38 -10.01 8.33 -3.88
CA HIS A 38 -10.35 8.09 -5.28
C HIS A 38 -11.79 7.59 -5.37
N ASP A 39 -12.67 8.37 -5.98
CA ASP A 39 -14.04 7.96 -6.32
C ASP A 39 -14.08 7.48 -7.78
N HIS A 40 -14.24 6.18 -7.97
CA HIS A 40 -14.27 5.51 -9.27
C HIS A 40 -15.59 5.73 -10.03
N ASN A 41 -16.63 6.29 -9.40
CA ASN A 41 -17.90 6.62 -10.06
C ASN A 41 -17.92 8.03 -10.66
N THR A 42 -17.06 8.93 -10.17
CA THR A 42 -17.04 10.35 -10.58
C THR A 42 -15.68 10.82 -11.11
N ASP A 43 -14.71 9.90 -11.22
CA ASP A 43 -13.30 10.17 -11.52
C ASP A 43 -12.74 11.34 -10.67
N GLN A 44 -13.04 11.32 -9.36
CA GLN A 44 -12.60 12.36 -8.43
C GLN A 44 -11.45 11.88 -7.54
N GLY A 45 -10.39 12.68 -7.48
CA GLY A 45 -9.24 12.49 -6.62
C GLY A 45 -9.13 13.58 -5.54
N SER A 46 -8.59 13.23 -4.38
CA SER A 46 -8.00 14.21 -3.46
C SER A 46 -6.69 13.71 -2.86
N VAL A 47 -5.73 14.62 -2.67
CA VAL A 47 -4.47 14.38 -1.96
C VAL A 47 -4.30 15.47 -0.90
N SER A 48 -4.31 15.10 0.37
CA SER A 48 -4.27 16.06 1.47
C SER A 48 -3.30 15.64 2.57
N ILE A 49 -2.38 16.55 2.92
CA ILE A 49 -1.35 16.35 3.95
C ILE A 49 -1.72 17.24 5.14
N ARG A 50 -2.00 16.64 6.28
CA ARG A 50 -2.51 17.32 7.49
C ARG A 50 -1.47 17.29 8.61
N ILE A 51 -1.22 18.43 9.24
CA ILE A 51 -0.30 18.57 10.37
C ILE A 51 -0.94 19.43 11.47
N GLN A 52 -0.67 19.10 12.74
CA GLN A 52 -1.07 19.94 13.86
C GLN A 52 0.17 20.68 14.37
N LEU A 53 0.12 22.01 14.36
CA LEU A 53 1.24 22.89 14.69
C LEU A 53 0.83 23.90 15.77
N GLU A 54 1.79 24.35 16.57
CA GLU A 54 1.57 25.38 17.59
C GLU A 54 1.91 26.75 16.99
N LEU A 55 0.89 27.51 16.63
CA LEU A 55 0.99 28.80 15.96
C LEU A 55 1.00 29.94 16.98
N ALA A 56 1.81 30.97 16.72
CA ALA A 56 1.77 32.21 17.49
C ALA A 56 0.36 32.80 17.45
N ASN A 57 -0.10 33.34 18.58
CA ASN A 57 -1.44 33.95 18.79
C ASN A 57 -2.65 33.00 18.64
N PHE A 58 -2.55 31.87 17.94
CA PHE A 58 -3.67 30.95 17.67
C PHE A 58 -3.55 29.58 18.39
N GLY A 59 -2.40 29.27 19.00
CA GLY A 59 -2.18 28.01 19.70
C GLY A 59 -2.13 26.80 18.76
N LYS A 60 -2.55 25.62 19.24
CA LYS A 60 -2.52 24.39 18.44
C LYS A 60 -3.62 24.38 17.37
N GLN A 61 -3.22 24.49 16.12
CA GLN A 61 -4.11 24.54 14.95
C GLN A 61 -3.82 23.39 13.98
N LEU A 62 -4.85 22.96 13.24
CA LEU A 62 -4.73 21.98 12.17
C LEU A 62 -4.52 22.72 10.84
N LEU A 63 -3.35 22.53 10.21
CA LEU A 63 -3.08 22.99 8.85
C LEU A 63 -3.16 21.82 7.88
N MET A 64 -3.57 22.09 6.64
CA MET A 64 -3.68 21.08 5.60
C MET A 64 -3.20 21.60 4.25
N LEU A 65 -2.15 20.98 3.70
CA LEU A 65 -1.74 21.17 2.31
C LEU A 65 -2.62 20.28 1.42
N ASN A 66 -3.41 20.91 0.55
CA ASN A 66 -4.28 20.25 -0.40
C ASN A 66 -3.64 20.28 -1.79
N ILE A 67 -3.31 19.11 -2.32
CA ILE A 67 -2.75 18.93 -3.66
C ILE A 67 -3.91 18.46 -4.55
N ARG A 68 -4.35 19.35 -5.44
CA ARG A 68 -5.41 19.03 -6.41
C ARG A 68 -4.83 18.12 -7.51
N PRO A 69 -5.57 17.11 -8.02
CA PRO A 69 -5.07 16.18 -9.04
C PRO A 69 -4.45 16.85 -10.26
N GLU A 70 -5.04 17.95 -10.73
CA GLU A 70 -4.64 18.70 -11.93
C GLU A 70 -3.28 19.43 -11.77
N LEU A 71 -2.76 19.53 -10.54
CA LEU A 71 -1.45 20.09 -10.25
C LEU A 71 -0.33 19.04 -10.31
N VAL A 72 -0.66 17.75 -10.35
CA VAL A 72 0.32 16.65 -10.33
C VAL A 72 0.82 16.38 -11.74
N ASP A 73 2.11 16.60 -11.98
CA ASP A 73 2.79 16.22 -13.22
C ASP A 73 3.08 14.71 -13.24
N THR A 74 3.79 14.24 -12.20
CA THR A 74 4.13 12.83 -12.06
C THR A 74 3.92 12.34 -10.64
N CYS A 75 3.34 11.15 -10.53
CA CYS A 75 3.11 10.44 -9.28
C CYS A 75 3.69 9.03 -9.42
N THR A 76 4.68 8.65 -8.59
CA THR A 76 5.42 7.39 -8.72
C THR A 76 5.50 6.62 -7.40
N VAL A 77 4.95 5.41 -7.37
CA VAL A 77 5.06 4.49 -6.22
C VAL A 77 6.36 3.68 -6.30
N VAL A 78 7.25 3.83 -5.32
CA VAL A 78 8.50 3.07 -5.15
C VAL A 78 8.36 2.10 -3.98
N PRO A 79 8.06 0.80 -4.20
CA PRO A 79 7.72 -0.16 -3.13
C PRO A 79 8.94 -0.70 -2.35
N LYS A 80 10.16 -0.40 -2.77
CA LYS A 80 11.39 -0.59 -1.99
C LYS A 80 12.24 0.66 -2.21
N SER A 81 12.30 1.54 -1.23
CA SER A 81 13.09 2.76 -1.34
C SER A 81 14.59 2.47 -1.29
N ASN A 82 15.40 3.49 -1.57
CA ASN A 82 16.85 3.44 -1.57
C ASN A 82 17.41 4.71 -0.90
N ASP A 83 18.71 4.73 -0.61
CA ASP A 83 19.33 5.79 0.18
C ASP A 83 19.42 7.14 -0.57
N ASN A 84 19.20 7.14 -1.89
CA ASN A 84 19.09 8.36 -2.71
C ASN A 84 17.71 9.03 -2.56
N LEU A 85 16.66 8.25 -2.24
CA LEU A 85 15.29 8.75 -2.06
C LEU A 85 14.99 9.15 -0.62
N ILE A 86 15.53 8.40 0.35
CA ILE A 86 15.44 8.69 1.78
C ILE A 86 16.82 8.60 2.45
N PRO A 87 17.45 9.74 2.77
CA PRO A 87 18.69 9.79 3.54
C PRO A 87 18.55 9.11 4.91
N SER A 88 19.59 8.39 5.35
CA SER A 88 19.57 7.59 6.59
C SER A 88 19.24 8.39 7.86
N ARG A 89 19.59 9.68 7.91
CA ARG A 89 19.22 10.62 8.99
C ARG A 89 17.70 10.74 9.20
N LEU A 90 16.89 10.40 8.19
CA LEU A 90 15.43 10.49 8.23
C LEU A 90 14.75 9.19 8.72
N PHE A 91 15.49 8.07 8.81
CA PHE A 91 14.94 6.78 9.27
C PHE A 91 14.26 6.83 10.66
N PRO A 92 14.75 7.61 11.66
CA PRO A 92 14.07 7.77 12.96
C PRO A 92 12.81 8.64 12.92
N LEU A 93 12.58 9.39 11.83
CA LEU A 93 11.41 10.28 11.67
C LEU A 93 10.26 9.61 10.91
N VAL A 94 10.49 8.41 10.37
CA VAL A 94 9.43 7.57 9.77
C VAL A 94 8.49 7.11 10.90
N PRO A 95 7.14 7.23 10.77
CA PRO A 95 6.20 7.04 11.89
C PRO A 95 6.24 5.66 12.57
N VAL A 96 6.78 4.66 11.88
CA VAL A 96 7.22 3.40 12.45
C VAL A 96 8.70 3.26 12.08
N SER A 97 9.57 3.28 13.08
CA SER A 97 11.02 3.36 12.90
C SER A 97 11.57 2.25 12.01
N VAL A 98 12.49 2.60 11.11
CA VAL A 98 13.14 1.67 10.17
C VAL A 98 14.65 1.67 10.37
N THR A 99 15.32 0.58 9.97
CA THR A 99 16.79 0.43 10.05
C THR A 99 17.51 0.63 8.72
N ASN A 100 16.77 0.64 7.60
CA ASN A 100 17.32 0.75 6.24
C ASN A 100 16.26 1.28 5.27
N SER A 101 16.70 1.87 4.16
CA SER A 101 15.82 2.41 3.10
C SER A 101 14.97 1.33 2.41
N ALA A 102 15.45 0.09 2.32
CA ALA A 102 14.69 -1.02 1.75
C ALA A 102 13.50 -1.47 2.62
N ALA A 103 13.41 -1.05 3.89
CA ALA A 103 12.22 -1.21 4.74
C ALA A 103 11.15 -0.12 4.52
N VAL A 104 11.46 0.90 3.71
CA VAL A 104 10.58 2.03 3.38
C VAL A 104 9.94 1.83 2.00
N SER A 105 8.69 2.25 1.87
CA SER A 105 8.03 2.54 0.59
C SER A 105 7.97 4.06 0.43
N THR A 106 8.22 4.57 -0.77
CA THR A 106 8.21 6.02 -1.05
C THR A 106 7.26 6.32 -2.20
N LEU A 107 6.37 7.28 -1.99
CA LEU A 107 5.56 7.85 -3.05
C LEU A 107 6.17 9.21 -3.41
N ILE A 108 6.49 9.41 -4.69
CA ILE A 108 7.07 10.64 -5.22
C ILE A 108 5.95 11.40 -5.91
N LEU A 109 5.74 12.66 -5.51
CA LEU A 109 4.85 13.61 -6.19
C LEU A 109 5.70 14.75 -6.75
N CYS A 110 5.61 14.97 -8.06
CA CYS A 110 6.12 16.17 -8.72
C CYS A 110 4.93 17.00 -9.20
N LEU A 111 4.96 18.30 -8.94
CA LEU A 111 3.86 19.22 -9.16
C LEU A 111 4.22 20.29 -10.20
N ASN A 112 3.27 20.61 -11.08
CA ASN A 112 3.35 21.72 -12.02
C ASN A 112 3.25 23.09 -11.30
N SER A 113 2.63 23.12 -10.11
CA SER A 113 2.53 24.30 -9.25
C SER A 113 2.38 23.87 -7.80
N THR A 114 2.74 24.74 -6.85
CA THR A 114 2.58 24.50 -5.41
C THR A 114 1.13 24.22 -5.03
N GLY A 115 0.93 23.30 -4.07
CA GLY A 115 -0.40 22.98 -3.53
C GLY A 115 -1.01 24.13 -2.72
N VAL A 116 -2.31 24.03 -2.44
CA VAL A 116 -3.07 25.06 -1.71
C VAL A 116 -3.02 24.80 -0.21
N VAL A 117 -2.74 25.82 0.60
CA VAL A 117 -2.75 25.72 2.06
C VAL A 117 -4.14 26.05 2.59
N LEU A 118 -4.78 25.09 3.24
CA LEU A 118 -6.03 25.29 3.98
C LEU A 118 -5.70 25.69 5.41
N VAL A 119 -6.14 26.88 5.81
CA VAL A 119 -5.92 27.45 7.15
C VAL A 119 -7.25 27.75 7.87
N PRO A 120 -7.30 27.79 9.21
CA PRO A 120 -8.52 28.16 9.94
C PRO A 120 -8.97 29.59 9.64
N ARG A 121 -10.30 29.82 9.60
CA ARG A 121 -10.88 31.15 9.31
C ARG A 121 -10.44 32.29 10.23
N SER A 122 -10.03 31.99 11.46
CA SER A 122 -9.47 32.94 12.41
C SER A 122 -8.15 33.58 11.95
N THR A 123 -7.51 33.04 10.91
CA THR A 123 -6.18 33.45 10.43
C THR A 123 -6.20 34.21 9.08
N ASN A 124 -7.38 34.68 8.65
CA ASN A 124 -7.57 35.23 7.29
C ASN A 124 -6.60 36.36 6.93
N ASP A 125 -6.40 37.30 7.85
CA ASP A 125 -5.69 38.55 7.63
C ASP A 125 -4.37 38.61 8.42
N THR A 126 -3.76 37.45 8.69
CA THR A 126 -2.55 37.34 9.53
C THR A 126 -1.60 36.28 8.99
N THR A 127 -0.34 36.65 8.81
CA THR A 127 0.74 35.75 8.39
C THR A 127 1.05 34.75 9.50
N LEU A 128 1.03 33.46 9.18
CA LEU A 128 1.26 32.38 10.14
C LEU A 128 2.73 32.32 10.55
N SER A 129 2.96 32.20 11.86
CA SER A 129 4.29 32.02 12.45
C SER A 129 4.22 30.98 13.58
N ALA A 130 5.34 30.29 13.82
CA ALA A 130 5.44 29.33 14.92
C ALA A 130 5.36 30.02 16.29
N ALA A 131 4.69 29.40 17.26
CA ALA A 131 4.69 29.84 18.65
C ALA A 131 6.09 29.76 19.30
N LYS A 132 6.99 28.95 18.71
CA LYS A 132 8.39 28.80 19.11
C LYS A 132 9.27 28.99 17.87
N PRO A 133 10.22 29.94 17.85
CA PRO A 133 11.09 30.15 16.69
C PRO A 133 11.90 28.92 16.25
N THR A 134 12.08 27.95 17.14
CA THR A 134 12.80 26.69 16.93
C THR A 134 11.90 25.50 16.54
N ASP A 135 10.62 25.71 16.22
CA ASP A 135 9.72 24.64 15.77
C ASP A 135 10.11 24.12 14.37
N ALA A 136 10.92 23.06 14.35
CA ALA A 136 11.38 22.41 13.13
C ALA A 136 10.24 21.81 12.29
N ALA A 137 9.11 21.42 12.91
CA ALA A 137 7.97 20.87 12.18
C ALA A 137 7.20 21.98 11.44
N PHE A 138 7.04 23.16 12.06
CA PHE A 138 6.49 24.33 11.38
C PHE A 138 7.37 24.75 10.19
N HIS A 139 8.67 24.92 10.40
CA HIS A 139 9.59 25.37 9.34
C HIS A 139 9.70 24.37 8.20
N ALA A 140 9.72 23.06 8.50
CA ALA A 140 9.68 22.03 7.48
C ALA A 140 8.35 22.06 6.69
N PHE A 141 7.21 22.20 7.36
CA PHE A 141 5.90 22.25 6.70
C PHE A 141 5.74 23.49 5.80
N GLN A 142 6.20 24.67 6.26
CA GLN A 142 6.26 25.89 5.45
C GLN A 142 7.02 25.68 4.14
N ARG A 143 8.18 25.01 4.21
CA ARG A 143 9.00 24.70 3.02
C ARG A 143 8.38 23.62 2.14
N ILE A 144 7.75 22.60 2.73
CA ILE A 144 6.99 21.57 1.99
C ILE A 144 5.82 22.19 1.20
N CYS A 145 5.11 23.18 1.75
CA CYS A 145 4.06 23.90 1.03
C CYS A 145 4.56 24.72 -0.18
N ARG A 146 5.84 25.09 -0.18
CA ARG A 146 6.53 25.80 -1.27
C ARG A 146 7.24 24.85 -2.26
N SER A 147 7.32 23.55 -1.97
CA SER A 147 8.01 22.58 -2.81
C SER A 147 7.13 22.12 -3.99
N ASN A 148 7.77 21.93 -5.14
CA ASN A 148 7.14 21.25 -6.28
C ASN A 148 7.45 19.74 -6.26
N ILE A 149 8.49 19.30 -5.55
CA ILE A 149 8.81 17.87 -5.35
C ILE A 149 8.55 17.49 -3.90
N ILE A 150 7.66 16.53 -3.68
CA ILE A 150 7.29 16.03 -2.35
C ILE A 150 7.46 14.51 -2.31
N HIS A 151 8.37 14.03 -1.45
CA HIS A 151 8.53 12.62 -1.14
C HIS A 151 7.69 12.27 0.11
N LEU A 152 6.93 11.17 0.00
CA LEU A 152 6.05 10.66 1.04
C LEU A 152 6.55 9.27 1.45
N HIS A 153 7.19 9.18 2.62
CA HIS A 153 7.86 7.97 3.10
C HIS A 153 7.01 7.23 4.15
N PHE A 154 6.77 5.94 3.90
CA PHE A 154 6.04 5.03 4.78
C PHE A 154 6.94 3.85 5.16
N SER A 155 6.89 3.39 6.41
CA SER A 155 7.41 2.06 6.74
C SER A 155 6.51 1.00 6.12
N LYS A 156 7.10 -0.07 5.57
CA LYS A 156 6.33 -1.19 5.00
C LYS A 156 5.41 -1.87 5.99
N GLN A 157 5.75 -1.83 7.27
CA GLN A 157 4.90 -2.37 8.34
C GLN A 157 3.56 -1.62 8.46
N GLN A 158 3.44 -0.41 7.89
CA GLN A 158 2.21 0.37 7.85
C GLN A 158 1.34 0.10 6.61
N LEU A 159 1.85 -0.66 5.61
CA LEU A 159 1.22 -0.85 4.31
C LEU A 159 0.82 -2.32 4.10
N LYS A 160 -0.46 -2.56 3.80
CA LYS A 160 -0.94 -3.85 3.28
C LYS A 160 -0.50 -4.02 1.81
N ASN A 161 -0.52 -5.25 1.29
CA ASN A 161 -0.25 -5.49 -0.14
C ASN A 161 -1.23 -4.71 -1.03
N ASP A 162 -2.50 -4.63 -0.62
CA ASP A 162 -3.55 -3.89 -1.33
C ASP A 162 -3.38 -2.36 -1.25
N ASP A 163 -2.81 -1.84 -0.17
CA ASP A 163 -2.44 -0.42 -0.10
C ASP A 163 -1.48 -0.07 -1.26
N ILE A 164 -0.51 -0.95 -1.54
CA ILE A 164 0.46 -0.77 -2.65
C ILE A 164 -0.18 -1.02 -4.02
N ARG A 165 -1.16 -1.95 -4.13
CA ARG A 165 -1.95 -2.12 -5.36
C ARG A 165 -2.74 -0.84 -5.67
N GLN A 166 -3.53 -0.33 -4.72
CA GLN A 166 -4.39 0.83 -4.92
C GLN A 166 -3.61 2.15 -5.05
N LEU A 167 -2.52 2.34 -4.32
CA LEU A 167 -1.61 3.48 -4.52
C LEU A 167 -1.07 3.54 -5.95
N ARG A 168 -0.83 2.39 -6.60
CA ARG A 168 -0.42 2.32 -8.02
C ARG A 168 -1.57 2.65 -8.97
N THR A 169 -2.79 2.17 -8.71
CA THR A 169 -3.99 2.53 -9.48
C THR A 169 -4.19 4.05 -9.46
N PHE A 170 -4.17 4.66 -8.27
CA PHE A 170 -4.33 6.10 -8.07
C PHE A 170 -3.16 6.91 -8.68
N SER A 171 -1.91 6.46 -8.51
CA SER A 171 -0.73 7.02 -9.19
C SER A 171 -0.85 6.98 -10.71
N GLY A 172 -1.43 5.90 -11.25
CA GLY A 172 -1.74 5.75 -12.66
C GLY A 172 -2.79 6.76 -13.14
N ALA A 173 -3.92 6.86 -12.43
CA ALA A 173 -5.02 7.76 -12.77
C ALA A 173 -4.63 9.25 -12.68
N LEU A 174 -3.85 9.65 -11.66
CA LEU A 174 -3.24 10.97 -11.56
C LEU A 174 -2.38 11.30 -12.80
N ARG A 175 -1.39 10.44 -13.10
CA ARG A 175 -0.47 10.64 -14.23
C ARG A 175 -1.15 10.57 -15.60
N ALA A 176 -2.30 9.89 -15.70
CA ALA A 176 -3.11 9.83 -16.90
C ALA A 176 -4.01 11.07 -17.08
N GLY A 177 -4.05 12.00 -16.11
CA GLY A 177 -4.90 13.18 -16.15
C GLY A 177 -6.40 12.87 -16.05
N LEU A 178 -6.77 11.67 -15.56
CA LEU A 178 -8.15 11.22 -15.49
C LEU A 178 -8.91 11.82 -14.30
N LEU A 179 -8.20 12.22 -13.24
CA LEU A 179 -8.81 12.64 -11.98
C LEU A 179 -9.09 14.14 -11.93
N SER A 180 -10.33 14.47 -11.57
CA SER A 180 -10.76 15.83 -11.20
C SER A 180 -10.68 16.04 -9.68
N ALA A 181 -10.50 17.29 -9.23
CA ALA A 181 -10.46 17.61 -7.80
C ALA A 181 -11.80 17.35 -7.10
N GLN A 182 -11.81 16.45 -6.11
CA GLN A 182 -12.95 16.25 -5.22
C GLN A 182 -13.29 17.57 -4.49
N PRO A 183 -14.53 18.08 -4.56
CA PRO A 183 -14.89 19.38 -4.00
C PRO A 183 -14.91 19.34 -2.46
N PHE A 184 -14.11 20.20 -1.84
CA PHE A 184 -14.07 20.34 -0.38
C PHE A 184 -15.14 21.31 0.13
N ASP A 185 -16.00 20.86 1.05
CA ASP A 185 -16.83 21.77 1.84
C ASP A 185 -15.99 22.47 2.91
N TYR A 186 -15.41 23.61 2.54
CA TYR A 186 -14.62 24.46 3.43
C TYR A 186 -15.37 24.96 4.67
N LYS A 187 -16.71 24.85 4.73
CA LYS A 187 -17.48 25.22 5.94
C LYS A 187 -17.45 24.11 7.01
N ARG A 188 -17.34 22.84 6.60
CA ARG A 188 -17.36 21.68 7.51
C ARG A 188 -15.98 21.25 8.01
N LEU A 189 -14.90 21.77 7.41
CA LEU A 189 -13.54 21.60 7.92
C LEU A 189 -13.35 22.24 9.30
N ASP A 190 -12.27 21.85 9.99
CA ASP A 190 -11.91 22.30 11.34
C ASP A 190 -13.07 22.23 12.36
N ALA A 191 -13.64 21.03 12.50
CA ALA A 191 -14.80 20.75 13.38
C ALA A 191 -16.01 21.69 13.16
N GLY A 192 -16.22 22.15 11.92
CA GLY A 192 -17.32 23.06 11.57
C GLY A 192 -17.05 24.55 11.79
N ARG A 193 -15.85 24.94 12.27
CA ARG A 193 -15.41 26.35 12.27
C ARG A 193 -15.11 26.84 10.86
N GLY A 194 -14.68 25.92 9.98
CA GLY A 194 -14.40 26.16 8.58
C GLY A 194 -13.00 26.69 8.31
N ALA A 195 -12.52 26.39 7.10
CA ALA A 195 -11.24 26.81 6.57
C ALA A 195 -11.39 27.86 5.46
N ILE A 196 -10.25 28.34 4.97
CA ILE A 196 -10.06 29.17 3.77
C ILE A 196 -8.85 28.66 2.98
N GLU A 197 -8.89 28.82 1.66
CA GLU A 197 -7.74 28.59 0.79
C GLU A 197 -6.77 29.78 0.86
N LYS A 198 -5.47 29.50 0.98
CA LYS A 198 -4.36 30.47 0.90
C LYS A 198 -3.20 29.86 0.11
N ASP A 199 -2.37 30.74 -0.47
CA ASP A 199 -1.06 30.37 -1.04
C ASP A 199 -0.04 30.07 0.08
N TRP A 200 1.06 29.38 -0.23
CA TRP A 200 2.14 29.10 0.72
C TRP A 200 2.79 30.38 1.30
N ARG A 201 2.62 31.52 0.62
CA ARG A 201 2.96 32.86 1.11
C ARG A 201 2.27 33.24 2.42
N VAL A 202 1.24 32.52 2.86
CA VAL A 202 0.63 32.71 4.20
C VAL A 202 1.65 32.52 5.35
N PHE A 203 2.78 31.87 5.10
CA PHE A 203 3.89 31.72 6.05
C PHE A 203 5.03 32.74 5.88
N GLU A 204 5.00 33.58 4.83
CA GLU A 204 5.93 34.69 4.69
C GLU A 204 5.30 35.94 5.33
N ALA A 205 6.06 36.65 6.17
CA ALA A 205 5.67 38.01 6.54
C ALA A 205 5.63 38.85 5.26
N SER A 206 4.58 39.66 5.08
CA SER A 206 4.62 40.67 4.03
C SER A 206 5.76 41.62 4.36
N GLU A 207 6.79 41.68 3.51
CA GLU A 207 7.72 42.79 3.56
C GLU A 207 6.91 44.06 3.30
N ASP A 208 7.05 45.06 4.19
CA ASP A 208 6.50 46.38 3.94
C ASP A 208 7.09 46.93 2.62
N PRO A 209 6.29 47.61 1.79
CA PRO A 209 6.78 48.16 0.53
C PRO A 209 8.01 49.05 0.79
N PRO A 210 9.10 48.91 0.01
CA PRO A 210 10.41 49.42 0.38
C PRO A 210 10.37 50.92 0.68
N ALA A 211 10.79 51.29 1.89
CA ALA A 211 10.62 52.62 2.46
C ALA A 211 11.41 53.71 1.71
N TYR A 212 10.83 54.26 0.65
CA TYR A 212 11.38 55.38 -0.08
C TYR A 212 11.25 56.68 0.73
N ALA A 213 12.39 57.34 0.95
CA ALA A 213 12.52 58.69 1.52
C ALA A 213 12.08 58.89 3.00
N ALA A 214 12.82 58.30 3.94
CA ALA A 214 12.98 58.84 5.30
C ALA A 214 14.44 59.25 5.54
N SER A 215 14.73 60.56 5.51
CA SER A 215 16.09 61.08 5.25
C SER A 215 16.86 61.53 6.51
N VAL A 216 17.93 60.78 6.82
CA VAL A 216 19.16 61.17 7.56
C VAL A 216 19.09 61.59 9.04
N LYS A 217 20.09 61.11 9.82
CA LYS A 217 20.48 61.51 11.20
C LYS A 217 19.57 60.90 12.30
N SER A 218 20.07 60.53 13.48
CA SER A 218 21.26 61.03 14.21
C SER A 218 22.20 59.92 14.74
N VAL A 219 23.45 60.29 15.01
CA VAL A 219 24.49 59.43 15.61
C VAL A 219 24.78 59.87 17.05
N LEU A 220 24.46 59.02 18.03
CA LEU A 220 24.85 59.06 19.45
C LEU A 220 24.44 57.72 20.10
N GLY A 221 25.24 56.98 20.88
CA GLY A 221 26.68 57.07 21.14
C GLY A 221 27.06 57.03 22.64
N LYS A 222 27.32 55.84 23.21
CA LYS A 222 28.23 55.56 24.36
C LYS A 222 28.34 54.06 24.69
N ARG A 223 29.24 53.68 25.61
CA ARG A 223 29.64 52.30 26.01
C ARG A 223 29.46 52.07 27.53
N THR A 224 29.97 50.93 28.04
CA THR A 224 30.27 50.55 29.46
C THR A 224 29.07 50.14 30.33
N ARG A 225 29.17 49.20 31.32
CA ARG A 225 30.32 48.42 31.87
C ARG A 225 29.89 47.05 32.50
N ASP A 226 30.88 46.23 32.84
CA ASP A 226 30.92 44.96 33.61
C ASP A 226 30.07 44.87 34.91
N GLY A 227 29.80 43.63 35.39
CA GLY A 227 29.42 43.34 36.79
C GLY A 227 29.07 41.87 37.10
N SER A 228 29.82 41.21 38.00
CA SER A 228 29.59 39.86 38.60
C SER A 228 30.64 39.57 39.71
N PRO A 229 30.64 38.42 40.42
CA PRO A 229 29.59 37.44 40.71
C PRO A 229 29.07 37.68 42.16
N PRO A 230 29.25 36.88 43.26
CA PRO A 230 29.65 35.48 43.53
C PRO A 230 28.39 34.62 43.94
N GLU A 231 28.31 33.53 44.73
CA GLU A 231 29.17 32.71 45.64
C GLU A 231 28.86 31.18 45.49
N GLU A 232 29.33 30.32 46.40
CA GLU A 232 29.06 28.86 46.56
C GLU A 232 28.75 28.58 48.08
N PRO A 233 28.95 27.42 48.78
CA PRO A 233 29.46 26.07 48.40
C PRO A 233 28.64 24.84 48.90
N SER A 234 29.00 23.62 48.44
CA SER A 234 29.24 22.40 49.29
C SER A 234 29.19 21.03 48.54
N LEU A 235 29.87 20.02 49.11
CA LEU A 235 30.17 18.65 48.60
C LEU A 235 29.89 17.60 49.73
N PRO A 236 30.01 16.23 49.58
CA PRO A 236 30.67 15.44 48.52
C PRO A 236 30.03 14.08 48.06
N ALA A 237 30.72 13.46 47.09
CA ALA A 237 30.78 12.09 46.48
C ALA A 237 30.48 10.82 47.35
N PRO A 238 30.63 9.54 46.86
CA PRO A 238 31.03 8.97 45.54
C PRO A 238 29.97 7.94 44.96
N CYS A 239 30.10 7.16 43.87
CA CYS A 239 31.18 6.35 43.24
C CYS A 239 30.90 6.00 41.75
N SER A 240 31.88 5.41 41.04
CA SER A 240 31.85 4.92 39.62
C SER A 240 31.71 3.36 39.54
N PRO A 241 31.72 2.62 38.39
CA PRO A 241 32.00 2.98 36.97
C PRO A 241 31.02 2.37 35.91
N ALA A 242 31.48 2.16 34.66
CA ALA A 242 30.67 1.85 33.46
C ALA A 242 30.86 0.40 32.89
N PRO A 243 30.89 0.15 31.54
CA PRO A 243 29.76 -0.26 30.71
C PRO A 243 29.78 -1.74 30.21
N PRO A 244 28.70 -2.26 29.59
CA PRO A 244 28.59 -3.66 29.15
C PRO A 244 29.01 -3.94 27.68
N PRO A 245 29.63 -5.12 27.40
CA PRO A 245 29.76 -5.71 26.06
C PRO A 245 28.81 -6.92 25.84
N TRP A 246 28.92 -7.58 24.68
CA TRP A 246 27.92 -8.51 24.12
C TRP A 246 28.00 -9.99 24.54
N SER A 247 26.94 -10.74 24.19
CA SER A 247 26.80 -12.22 24.13
C SER A 247 27.61 -12.83 22.94
N PRO A 248 27.62 -14.17 22.63
CA PRO A 248 26.74 -15.29 23.03
C PRO A 248 27.49 -16.64 23.32
N THR A 249 26.80 -17.81 23.29
CA THR A 249 27.14 -19.06 22.53
C THR A 249 26.21 -20.25 22.88
N GLU A 250 25.94 -21.12 21.88
CA GLU A 250 25.38 -22.51 21.80
C GLU A 250 24.54 -23.14 22.96
N VAL A 251 23.32 -23.65 22.73
CA VAL A 251 22.85 -24.88 22.00
C VAL A 251 22.95 -26.19 22.82
N ASN A 252 21.79 -26.84 23.06
CA ASN A 252 21.57 -28.30 22.89
C ASN A 252 20.08 -28.68 23.11
N THR A 253 19.52 -29.47 22.17
CA THR A 253 18.28 -30.28 22.29
C THR A 253 18.69 -31.76 22.60
N PRO A 254 17.80 -32.80 22.72
CA PRO A 254 16.36 -32.89 22.39
C PRO A 254 15.46 -33.62 23.43
N THR A 255 14.15 -33.68 23.13
CA THR A 255 13.31 -34.85 23.49
C THR A 255 12.33 -35.15 22.35
N THR A 256 12.04 -36.42 22.10
CA THR A 256 11.15 -36.90 21.03
C THR A 256 9.77 -37.33 21.54
N ARG A 257 8.75 -37.26 20.68
CA ARG A 257 7.70 -38.29 20.63
C ARG A 257 7.07 -38.38 19.25
N SER A 258 6.72 -39.61 18.86
CA SER A 258 6.15 -39.98 17.57
C SER A 258 4.66 -40.25 17.70
N CYS A 259 3.90 -40.01 16.63
CA CYS A 259 2.68 -40.75 16.34
C CYS A 259 2.42 -40.78 14.82
N SER A 260 2.28 -41.98 14.27
CA SER A 260 1.65 -42.27 12.98
C SER A 260 0.75 -43.48 13.16
N PRO A 261 -0.35 -43.58 12.40
CA PRO A 261 -0.48 -44.76 11.55
C PRO A 261 -0.91 -44.40 10.12
N ALA A 262 -0.86 -45.40 9.24
CA ALA A 262 -1.03 -45.23 7.79
C ALA A 262 -2.49 -45.09 7.34
N HIS A 263 -2.67 -44.45 6.19
CA HIS A 263 -3.77 -44.75 5.27
C HIS A 263 -3.17 -45.04 3.89
N ILE A 264 -3.53 -46.17 3.28
CA ILE A 264 -3.07 -46.56 1.94
C ILE A 264 -4.10 -46.09 0.91
N SER A 265 -3.65 -45.47 -0.18
CA SER A 265 -4.48 -45.09 -1.33
C SER A 265 -3.96 -45.73 -2.62
N PRO A 266 -4.79 -45.89 -3.67
CA PRO A 266 -4.45 -46.75 -4.81
C PRO A 266 -3.30 -46.24 -5.67
N THR A 267 -2.43 -47.16 -6.10
CA THR A 267 -1.37 -46.90 -7.06
C THR A 267 -1.94 -46.66 -8.46
N HIS A 268 -2.20 -45.40 -8.81
CA HIS A 268 -2.32 -45.02 -10.21
C HIS A 268 -0.95 -45.14 -10.88
N PHE A 269 -0.87 -45.92 -11.96
CA PHE A 269 0.28 -45.89 -12.86
C PHE A 269 0.27 -44.56 -13.62
N ILE A 270 0.94 -43.56 -13.05
CA ILE A 270 1.24 -42.31 -13.73
C ILE A 270 2.27 -42.64 -14.83
N GLU A 271 1.84 -42.64 -16.10
CA GLU A 271 2.79 -42.46 -17.21
C GLU A 271 3.66 -41.25 -16.87
N PRO A 272 5.00 -41.34 -16.98
CA PRO A 272 5.88 -40.26 -16.56
C PRO A 272 5.66 -39.03 -17.44
N THR A 273 4.78 -38.15 -16.96
CA THR A 273 4.48 -36.83 -17.52
C THR A 273 5.70 -35.96 -17.31
N GLN A 274 6.71 -36.17 -18.17
CA GLN A 274 7.91 -35.34 -18.30
C GLN A 274 7.49 -33.89 -18.09
N SER A 275 8.03 -33.26 -17.05
CA SER A 275 7.51 -31.99 -16.58
C SER A 275 7.57 -30.97 -17.72
N ARG A 276 6.65 -30.00 -17.73
CA ARG A 276 6.66 -28.92 -18.74
C ARG A 276 8.06 -28.28 -18.84
N LYS A 277 8.78 -28.21 -17.71
CA LYS A 277 10.17 -27.75 -17.56
C LYS A 277 11.20 -28.66 -18.26
N GLU A 278 11.03 -29.98 -18.25
CA GLU A 278 11.90 -30.93 -18.97
C GLU A 278 11.61 -30.96 -20.46
N ARG A 279 10.33 -30.94 -20.87
CA ARG A 279 9.95 -30.83 -22.29
C ARG A 279 10.49 -29.54 -22.93
N LEU A 280 10.43 -28.41 -22.21
CA LEU A 280 11.04 -27.16 -22.65
C LEU A 280 12.59 -27.22 -22.71
N LYS A 281 13.26 -27.94 -21.79
CA LYS A 281 14.71 -28.19 -21.88
C LYS A 281 15.08 -29.03 -23.10
N VAL A 282 14.33 -30.10 -23.38
CA VAL A 282 14.57 -30.99 -24.53
C VAL A 282 14.35 -30.24 -25.85
N LEU A 283 13.27 -29.45 -25.96
CA LEU A 283 13.04 -28.57 -27.11
C LEU A 283 14.15 -27.52 -27.29
N GLY A 284 14.60 -26.89 -26.20
CA GLY A 284 15.72 -25.93 -26.24
C GLY A 284 17.02 -26.57 -26.73
N LEU A 285 17.38 -27.76 -26.23
CA LEU A 285 18.54 -28.51 -26.70
C LEU A 285 18.39 -28.93 -28.17
N GLN A 286 17.20 -29.36 -28.59
CA GLN A 286 16.89 -29.70 -29.98
C GLN A 286 17.07 -28.48 -30.90
N GLN A 287 16.60 -27.29 -30.51
CA GLN A 287 16.81 -26.05 -31.25
C GLN A 287 18.28 -25.60 -31.27
N GLN A 288 19.04 -25.82 -30.19
CA GLN A 288 20.47 -25.49 -30.14
C GLN A 288 21.35 -26.41 -30.99
N LEU A 289 20.93 -27.67 -31.21
CA LEU A 289 21.61 -28.61 -32.10
C LEU A 289 21.17 -28.46 -33.57
N HIS A 290 19.95 -27.97 -33.82
CA HIS A 290 19.39 -27.80 -35.16
C HIS A 290 20.10 -26.70 -35.97
N GLY A 291 21.06 -27.11 -36.81
CA GLY A 291 21.86 -26.22 -37.66
C GLY A 291 23.37 -26.47 -37.55
N LEU A 292 23.80 -27.26 -36.57
CA LEU A 292 25.18 -27.77 -36.50
C LEU A 292 25.36 -28.97 -37.44
N PRO A 293 26.52 -29.11 -38.11
CA PRO A 293 26.78 -30.29 -38.93
C PRO A 293 27.00 -31.54 -38.05
N ASP A 294 26.41 -32.66 -38.48
CA ASP A 294 26.42 -33.96 -37.80
C ASP A 294 27.80 -34.40 -37.28
N SER A 295 28.86 -34.16 -38.06
CA SER A 295 30.24 -34.48 -37.71
C SER A 295 30.71 -33.75 -36.45
N LEU A 296 30.36 -32.47 -36.31
CA LEU A 296 30.70 -31.65 -35.15
C LEU A 296 29.89 -32.05 -33.92
N VAL A 297 28.58 -32.34 -34.10
CA VAL A 297 27.72 -32.83 -33.00
C VAL A 297 28.24 -34.15 -32.46
N ARG A 298 28.62 -35.09 -33.33
CA ARG A 298 29.23 -36.37 -32.95
C ARG A 298 30.57 -36.18 -32.25
N GLN A 299 31.41 -35.26 -32.73
CA GLN A 299 32.69 -34.93 -32.08
C GLN A 299 32.51 -34.34 -30.68
N ILE A 300 31.52 -33.48 -30.46
CA ILE A 300 31.19 -32.90 -29.15
C ILE A 300 30.61 -33.96 -28.19
N LEU A 301 29.77 -34.88 -28.68
CA LEU A 301 29.24 -35.98 -27.87
C LEU A 301 30.34 -36.97 -27.46
N VAL A 302 31.31 -37.27 -28.33
CA VAL A 302 32.50 -38.05 -27.95
C VAL A 302 33.37 -37.28 -26.95
N GLY A 303 33.69 -36.01 -27.24
CA GLY A 303 34.56 -35.18 -26.39
C GLY A 303 34.00 -34.87 -24.99
N SER A 304 32.68 -34.99 -24.81
CA SER A 304 32.00 -34.83 -23.51
C SER A 304 31.74 -36.13 -22.76
N GLY A 305 32.21 -37.28 -23.25
CA GLY A 305 32.00 -38.59 -22.61
C GLY A 305 30.63 -39.24 -22.86
N HIS A 306 29.81 -38.65 -23.74
CA HIS A 306 28.48 -39.15 -24.12
C HIS A 306 28.52 -40.02 -25.39
N ASN A 307 29.69 -40.61 -25.69
CA ASN A 307 29.91 -41.51 -26.82
C ASN A 307 28.96 -42.72 -26.84
N HIS A 308 28.48 -43.17 -25.68
CA HIS A 308 27.48 -44.23 -25.56
C HIS A 308 26.13 -43.86 -26.21
N LEU A 309 25.77 -42.57 -26.29
CA LEU A 309 24.55 -42.10 -26.97
C LEU A 309 24.66 -42.13 -28.51
N LEU A 310 25.86 -42.38 -29.05
CA LEU A 310 26.08 -42.56 -30.50
C LEU A 310 26.02 -44.04 -30.91
N VAL A 311 25.93 -44.97 -29.96
CA VAL A 311 25.81 -46.41 -30.22
C VAL A 311 24.34 -46.75 -30.44
N LEU A 312 23.95 -46.91 -31.71
CA LEU A 312 22.61 -47.42 -32.05
C LEU A 312 22.50 -48.88 -31.63
N ALA A 313 21.53 -49.18 -30.77
CA ALA A 313 21.17 -50.53 -30.40
C ALA A 313 20.36 -51.20 -31.52
N THR A 314 21.03 -51.90 -32.42
CA THR A 314 20.42 -52.88 -33.33
C THR A 314 21.10 -54.23 -33.16
N GLU A 315 20.39 -55.20 -32.60
CA GLU A 315 20.87 -56.58 -32.47
C GLU A 315 20.88 -57.29 -33.83
N ALA A 316 22.08 -57.62 -34.35
CA ALA A 316 22.33 -58.84 -35.12
C ALA A 316 23.80 -58.99 -35.56
N GLY A 317 24.41 -60.14 -35.22
CA GLY A 317 25.13 -60.99 -36.20
C GLY A 317 26.45 -60.53 -36.84
N LEU A 318 27.54 -61.13 -36.38
CA LEU A 318 28.72 -61.57 -37.16
C LEU A 318 29.57 -60.57 -38.01
N GLU A 319 30.77 -60.31 -37.46
CA GLU A 319 32.08 -60.70 -38.05
C GLU A 319 32.83 -59.90 -39.14
N LYS A 320 34.15 -59.80 -38.85
CA LYS A 320 35.34 -60.10 -39.68
C LYS A 320 35.99 -59.05 -40.60
N LEU A 321 37.34 -59.09 -40.54
CA LEU A 321 38.38 -58.55 -41.42
C LEU A 321 38.40 -57.00 -41.58
N SER A 322 39.51 -56.25 -41.48
CA SER A 322 40.97 -56.49 -41.60
C SER A 322 41.55 -56.63 -43.02
N LYS A 323 42.73 -56.02 -43.22
CA LYS A 323 43.47 -55.75 -44.50
C LYS A 323 42.89 -54.56 -45.29
N GLY A 324 43.67 -53.78 -46.06
CA GLY A 324 45.14 -53.71 -46.28
C GLY A 324 45.61 -52.24 -46.37
N THR A 325 46.89 -51.84 -46.34
CA THR A 325 48.02 -52.18 -47.25
C THR A 325 47.65 -52.03 -48.74
N LYS A 326 48.37 -51.29 -49.60
CA LYS A 326 49.75 -50.73 -49.62
C LYS A 326 49.72 -49.28 -50.20
N LEU A 327 50.63 -48.35 -49.86
CA LEU A 327 52.01 -48.21 -50.38
C LEU A 327 52.16 -48.38 -51.90
N PHE A 328 52.62 -47.34 -52.61
CA PHE A 328 53.79 -47.43 -53.51
C PHE A 328 54.33 -46.03 -53.86
N ASN A 329 55.65 -45.86 -53.73
CA ASN A 329 56.39 -44.84 -54.46
C ASN A 329 56.64 -45.34 -55.89
N ASN A 330 57.07 -44.47 -56.81
CA ASN A 330 58.43 -44.59 -57.36
C ASN A 330 58.85 -43.35 -58.15
N SER A 331 60.16 -43.23 -58.31
CA SER A 331 60.89 -42.12 -58.94
C SER A 331 61.18 -42.37 -60.42
N GLU A 332 61.35 -41.28 -61.18
CA GLU A 332 62.30 -41.26 -62.29
C GLU A 332 63.02 -39.90 -62.34
N SER A 333 64.11 -39.78 -63.12
CA SER A 333 65.13 -38.72 -62.93
C SER A 333 65.50 -37.97 -64.24
N PRO A 334 66.29 -36.88 -64.22
CA PRO A 334 66.14 -35.73 -65.11
C PRO A 334 66.92 -35.79 -66.44
N PRO A 335 66.79 -34.76 -67.29
CA PRO A 335 67.98 -33.96 -67.57
C PRO A 335 67.81 -32.42 -67.65
N ARG A 336 68.75 -31.72 -66.98
CA ARG A 336 69.38 -30.40 -67.30
C ARG A 336 68.68 -29.39 -68.24
N GLY A 337 68.49 -28.14 -67.78
CA GLY A 337 68.17 -27.02 -68.66
C GLY A 337 68.08 -25.60 -68.05
N LEU A 338 69.21 -25.04 -67.57
CA LEU A 338 69.49 -23.60 -67.41
C LEU A 338 68.46 -22.64 -66.72
N THR A 339 68.81 -22.21 -65.50
CA THR A 339 68.60 -20.84 -64.93
C THR A 339 67.22 -20.16 -65.02
N ASP A 340 66.40 -20.23 -63.95
CA ASP A 340 65.58 -19.07 -63.50
C ASP A 340 64.99 -19.11 -62.05
N GLU A 341 65.55 -19.89 -61.10
CA GLU A 341 64.87 -20.23 -59.82
C GLU A 341 64.54 -19.05 -58.85
N SER A 342 64.94 -17.81 -59.17
CA SER A 342 64.67 -16.64 -58.31
C SER A 342 63.36 -15.91 -58.63
N GLU A 343 62.86 -15.95 -59.86
CA GLU A 343 61.62 -15.24 -60.19
C GLU A 343 60.37 -16.05 -59.77
N ASP A 344 60.35 -17.36 -60.02
CA ASP A 344 59.24 -18.24 -59.64
C ASP A 344 59.00 -18.26 -58.12
N THR A 345 60.05 -18.32 -57.30
CA THR A 345 59.92 -18.29 -55.83
C THR A 345 59.37 -16.95 -55.32
N ILE A 346 59.69 -15.84 -55.99
CA ILE A 346 59.12 -14.51 -55.70
C ILE A 346 57.67 -14.39 -56.23
N ALA A 347 57.33 -15.04 -57.35
CA ALA A 347 55.98 -15.08 -57.89
C ALA A 347 55.04 -15.89 -56.97
N ILE A 348 55.44 -17.12 -56.61
CA ILE A 348 54.67 -18.02 -55.72
C ILE A 348 54.38 -17.35 -54.38
N THR A 349 55.40 -16.81 -53.70
CA THR A 349 55.21 -16.16 -52.38
C THR A 349 54.34 -14.90 -52.43
N ARG A 350 54.30 -14.19 -53.57
CA ARG A 350 53.34 -13.08 -53.80
C ARG A 350 51.92 -13.60 -54.03
N ILE A 351 51.77 -14.68 -54.79
CA ILE A 351 50.47 -15.33 -55.07
C ILE A 351 49.87 -15.88 -53.78
N ASP A 352 50.63 -16.63 -52.99
CA ASP A 352 50.20 -17.18 -51.69
C ASP A 352 49.71 -16.08 -50.74
N LYS A 353 50.47 -14.99 -50.61
CA LYS A 353 50.08 -13.84 -49.78
C LYS A 353 48.79 -13.16 -50.25
N ILE A 354 48.55 -13.11 -51.57
CA ILE A 354 47.28 -12.61 -52.14
C ILE A 354 46.13 -13.60 -51.89
N ILE A 355 46.39 -14.91 -51.97
CA ILE A 355 45.42 -15.96 -51.66
C ILE A 355 45.04 -15.91 -50.18
N GLU A 356 45.99 -15.89 -49.24
CA GLU A 356 45.75 -15.76 -47.80
C GLU A 356 44.94 -14.50 -47.48
N GLN A 357 45.33 -13.34 -48.02
CA GLN A 357 44.63 -12.08 -47.74
C GLN A 357 43.19 -12.08 -48.29
N ARG A 358 42.98 -12.63 -49.50
CA ARG A 358 41.63 -12.77 -50.09
C ARG A 358 40.79 -13.81 -49.36
N LEU A 359 41.34 -14.98 -49.07
CA LEU A 359 40.66 -16.08 -48.37
C LEU A 359 40.28 -15.66 -46.94
N GLY A 360 41.20 -15.01 -46.22
CA GLY A 360 40.95 -14.45 -44.90
C GLY A 360 39.84 -13.41 -44.89
N GLN A 361 39.85 -12.47 -45.85
CA GLN A 361 38.77 -11.47 -45.97
C GLN A 361 37.42 -12.11 -46.36
N LEU A 362 37.41 -13.02 -47.33
CA LEU A 362 36.20 -13.69 -47.80
C LEU A 362 35.59 -14.58 -46.70
N THR A 363 36.42 -15.29 -45.93
CA THR A 363 36.03 -16.05 -44.74
C THR A 363 35.47 -15.14 -43.65
N LYS A 364 36.14 -14.01 -43.36
CA LYS A 364 35.70 -13.02 -42.38
C LYS A 364 34.35 -12.40 -42.73
N ASP A 365 34.09 -12.12 -44.01
CA ASP A 365 32.82 -11.56 -44.45
C ASP A 365 31.72 -12.63 -44.63
N ALA A 366 32.07 -13.88 -44.95
CA ALA A 366 31.15 -15.01 -44.90
C ALA A 366 30.69 -15.27 -43.45
N PHE A 367 31.62 -15.30 -42.49
CA PHE A 367 31.33 -15.41 -41.06
C PHE A 367 30.42 -14.25 -40.59
N LYS A 368 30.79 -12.99 -40.86
CA LYS A 368 29.94 -11.82 -40.54
C LYS A 368 28.54 -11.87 -41.16
N ARG A 369 28.36 -12.46 -42.34
CA ARG A 369 27.04 -12.67 -42.94
C ARG A 369 26.28 -13.75 -42.17
N LEU A 370 26.88 -14.93 -41.98
CA LEU A 370 26.28 -16.05 -41.25
C LEU A 370 25.86 -15.64 -39.83
N THR A 371 26.75 -15.00 -39.06
CA THR A 371 26.46 -14.54 -37.70
C THR A 371 25.31 -13.52 -37.68
N ARG A 372 25.25 -12.58 -38.63
CA ARG A 372 24.11 -11.65 -38.70
C ARG A 372 22.81 -12.36 -39.05
N THR A 373 22.79 -13.23 -40.06
CA THR A 373 21.58 -13.98 -40.42
C THR A 373 21.09 -14.81 -39.23
N HIS A 374 21.98 -15.55 -38.56
CA HIS A 374 21.61 -16.38 -37.40
C HIS A 374 21.12 -15.54 -36.21
N LEU A 375 21.74 -14.39 -35.93
CA LEU A 375 21.36 -13.51 -34.84
C LEU A 375 20.03 -12.80 -35.13
N ASN A 376 19.82 -12.31 -36.36
CA ASN A 376 18.54 -11.76 -36.80
C ASN A 376 17.43 -12.81 -36.67
N THR A 377 17.63 -14.05 -37.15
CA THR A 377 16.62 -15.11 -36.98
C THR A 377 16.31 -15.38 -35.50
N LEU A 378 17.32 -15.44 -34.63
CA LEU A 378 17.11 -15.71 -33.20
C LEU A 378 16.36 -14.55 -32.51
N VAL A 379 16.68 -13.30 -32.86
CA VAL A 379 16.02 -12.09 -32.32
C VAL A 379 14.62 -11.86 -32.88
N GLU A 380 14.37 -12.12 -34.17
CA GLU A 380 13.10 -11.81 -34.83
C GLU A 380 12.08 -12.96 -34.76
N SER A 381 12.50 -14.23 -34.75
CA SER A 381 11.56 -15.38 -34.75
C SER A 381 11.51 -16.17 -33.44
N GLN A 382 12.63 -16.34 -32.73
CA GLN A 382 12.66 -17.17 -31.52
C GLN A 382 12.44 -16.37 -30.23
N LEU A 383 13.06 -15.20 -30.09
CA LEU A 383 12.92 -14.36 -28.90
C LEU A 383 11.46 -13.91 -28.63
N PRO A 384 10.64 -13.51 -29.63
CA PRO A 384 9.25 -13.12 -29.37
C PRO A 384 8.39 -14.31 -28.96
N VAL A 385 8.57 -15.49 -29.58
CA VAL A 385 7.81 -16.71 -29.24
C VAL A 385 8.18 -17.22 -27.83
N ALA A 386 9.46 -17.16 -27.46
CA ALA A 386 9.90 -17.49 -26.11
C ALA A 386 9.37 -16.51 -25.04
N ALA A 387 9.34 -15.21 -25.36
CA ALA A 387 8.75 -14.20 -24.49
C ALA A 387 7.23 -14.39 -24.34
N ASP A 388 6.51 -14.57 -25.45
CA ASP A 388 5.05 -14.77 -25.46
C ASP A 388 4.63 -16.01 -24.66
N LEU A 389 5.27 -17.17 -24.90
CA LEU A 389 4.98 -18.40 -24.16
C LEU A 389 5.27 -18.31 -22.66
N PHE A 390 6.26 -17.52 -22.25
CA PHE A 390 6.60 -17.30 -20.84
C PHE A 390 5.65 -16.29 -20.18
N LEU A 391 5.41 -15.16 -20.85
CA LEU A 391 4.57 -14.08 -20.34
C LEU A 391 3.10 -14.48 -20.30
N ASN A 392 2.55 -15.08 -21.36
CA ASN A 392 1.16 -15.53 -21.38
C ASN A 392 0.92 -16.69 -20.41
N GLY A 393 1.94 -17.53 -20.17
CA GLY A 393 1.90 -18.53 -19.10
C GLY A 393 1.76 -17.89 -17.72
N ALA A 394 2.71 -17.03 -17.36
CA ALA A 394 2.70 -16.34 -16.06
C ALA A 394 1.46 -15.45 -15.87
N VAL A 395 0.99 -14.77 -16.93
CA VAL A 395 -0.21 -13.92 -16.88
C VAL A 395 -1.48 -14.74 -16.72
N ALA A 396 -1.57 -15.94 -17.33
CA ALA A 396 -2.68 -16.87 -17.07
C ALA A 396 -2.66 -17.34 -15.61
N ASP A 397 -1.52 -17.83 -15.12
CA ASP A 397 -1.36 -18.30 -13.73
C ASP A 397 -1.74 -17.19 -12.71
N TYR A 398 -1.29 -15.94 -12.92
CA TYR A 398 -1.66 -14.80 -12.07
C TYR A 398 -3.13 -14.37 -12.20
N ARG A 399 -3.72 -14.44 -13.39
CA ARG A 399 -5.15 -14.12 -13.61
C ARG A 399 -6.04 -15.12 -12.88
N ASP A 400 -5.68 -16.40 -12.94
CA ASP A 400 -6.50 -17.47 -12.39
C ASP A 400 -6.39 -17.48 -10.86
N GLN A 401 -5.19 -17.29 -10.30
CA GLN A 401 -5.02 -17.01 -8.85
C GLN A 401 -5.81 -15.75 -8.42
N PHE A 402 -5.78 -14.67 -9.19
CA PHE A 402 -6.54 -13.45 -8.86
C PHE A 402 -8.06 -13.69 -8.88
N HIS A 403 -8.55 -14.55 -9.77
CA HIS A 403 -9.97 -14.92 -9.79
C HIS A 403 -10.37 -15.74 -8.56
N GLU A 404 -9.53 -16.68 -8.12
CA GLU A 404 -9.72 -17.44 -6.88
C GLU A 404 -9.67 -16.52 -5.63
N GLU A 405 -8.70 -15.60 -5.55
CA GLU A 405 -8.61 -14.59 -4.47
C GLU A 405 -9.87 -13.72 -4.41
N CYS A 406 -10.36 -13.25 -5.56
CA CYS A 406 -11.60 -12.46 -5.64
C CYS A 406 -12.83 -13.26 -5.22
N GLN A 407 -12.98 -14.51 -5.67
CA GLN A 407 -14.13 -15.35 -5.31
C GLN A 407 -14.14 -15.70 -3.81
N LEU A 408 -12.97 -15.98 -3.23
CA LEU A 408 -12.83 -16.22 -1.79
C LEU A 408 -13.20 -14.97 -0.98
N ASN A 409 -12.72 -13.80 -1.40
CA ASN A 409 -13.05 -12.53 -0.74
C ASN A 409 -14.54 -12.17 -0.87
N GLU A 410 -15.16 -12.36 -2.04
CA GLU A 410 -16.60 -12.14 -2.24
C GLU A 410 -17.43 -13.04 -1.31
N ASN A 411 -17.04 -14.32 -1.17
CA ASN A 411 -17.70 -15.25 -0.25
C ASN A 411 -17.58 -14.80 1.21
N SER A 412 -16.38 -14.38 1.64
CA SER A 412 -16.17 -13.88 3.01
C SER A 412 -16.94 -12.59 3.29
N VAL A 413 -16.99 -11.64 2.35
CA VAL A 413 -17.80 -10.42 2.50
C VAL A 413 -19.29 -10.76 2.61
N ARG A 414 -19.78 -11.74 1.84
CA ARG A 414 -21.17 -12.20 1.92
C ARG A 414 -21.49 -12.81 3.28
N GLU A 415 -20.61 -13.64 3.81
CA GLU A 415 -20.72 -14.26 5.14
C GLU A 415 -20.80 -13.21 6.26
N ASN A 416 -19.93 -12.19 6.24
CA ASN A 416 -19.99 -11.07 7.19
C ASN A 416 -21.29 -10.24 7.08
N ILE A 417 -21.85 -10.10 5.87
CA ILE A 417 -23.13 -9.42 5.65
C ILE A 417 -24.29 -10.26 6.20
N ASP A 418 -24.30 -11.56 5.95
CA ASP A 418 -25.34 -12.47 6.46
C ASP A 418 -25.30 -12.56 8.00
N GLU A 419 -24.11 -12.59 8.61
CA GLU A 419 -23.93 -12.51 10.07
C GLU A 419 -24.49 -11.18 10.64
N GLY A 420 -24.08 -10.03 10.09
CA GLY A 420 -24.60 -8.73 10.51
C GLY A 420 -26.11 -8.56 10.30
N LEU A 421 -26.69 -9.20 9.27
CA LEU A 421 -28.14 -9.26 9.05
C LEU A 421 -28.88 -10.13 10.07
N THR A 422 -28.21 -11.13 10.66
CA THR A 422 -28.75 -11.87 11.81
C THR A 422 -28.66 -11.06 13.10
N GLU A 423 -27.52 -10.43 13.41
CA GLU A 423 -27.38 -9.56 14.60
C GLU A 423 -28.42 -8.44 14.62
N ILE A 424 -28.58 -7.71 13.50
CA ILE A 424 -29.56 -6.62 13.38
C ILE A 424 -30.99 -7.16 13.56
N ARG A 425 -31.29 -8.35 13.06
CA ARG A 425 -32.62 -8.97 13.20
C ARG A 425 -32.91 -9.30 14.66
N ASP A 426 -31.97 -9.90 15.37
CA ASP A 426 -32.17 -10.32 16.76
C ASP A 426 -32.28 -9.12 17.70
N VAL A 427 -31.43 -8.10 17.55
CA VAL A 427 -31.57 -6.81 18.26
C VAL A 427 -32.90 -6.13 17.93
N THR A 428 -33.40 -6.23 16.70
CA THR A 428 -34.72 -5.70 16.32
C THR A 428 -35.86 -6.47 16.98
N ASN A 429 -35.75 -7.80 17.09
CA ASN A 429 -36.73 -8.65 17.77
C ASN A 429 -36.79 -8.33 19.26
N ASP A 430 -35.65 -8.21 19.94
CA ASP A 430 -35.57 -7.88 21.36
C ASP A 430 -36.11 -6.48 21.65
N CYS A 431 -35.72 -5.47 20.86
CA CYS A 431 -36.28 -4.11 20.95
C CYS A 431 -37.81 -4.09 20.74
N THR A 432 -38.32 -4.85 19.76
CA THR A 432 -39.77 -4.97 19.52
C THR A 432 -40.48 -5.59 20.73
N LYS A 433 -39.87 -6.60 21.35
CA LYS A 433 -40.38 -7.26 22.56
C LYS A 433 -40.38 -6.32 23.77
N GLU A 434 -39.30 -5.58 24.02
CA GLU A 434 -39.23 -4.59 25.11
C GLU A 434 -40.32 -3.51 24.96
N VAL A 435 -40.52 -2.99 23.74
CA VAL A 435 -41.60 -2.03 23.44
C VAL A 435 -42.99 -2.64 23.68
N GLN A 436 -43.20 -3.91 23.35
CA GLN A 436 -44.46 -4.60 23.60
C GLN A 436 -44.71 -4.85 25.10
N GLU A 437 -43.67 -5.21 25.87
CA GLU A 437 -43.77 -5.38 27.33
C GLU A 437 -44.05 -4.04 28.04
N LEU A 438 -43.40 -2.95 27.63
CA LEU A 438 -43.67 -1.60 28.14
C LEU A 438 -45.08 -1.12 27.79
N ALA A 439 -45.58 -1.41 26.58
CA ALA A 439 -46.94 -1.09 26.18
C ALA A 439 -47.98 -1.84 27.03
N GLN A 440 -47.74 -3.13 27.31
CA GLN A 440 -48.62 -3.92 28.18
C GLN A 440 -48.63 -3.37 29.61
N GLN A 441 -47.47 -3.06 30.20
CA GLN A 441 -47.38 -2.46 31.54
C GLN A 441 -48.13 -1.12 31.64
N CYS A 442 -48.11 -0.30 30.59
CA CYS A 442 -48.91 0.93 30.55
C CYS A 442 -50.42 0.66 30.51
N MET A 443 -50.88 -0.35 29.76
CA MET A 443 -52.30 -0.73 29.71
C MET A 443 -52.78 -1.31 31.04
N ASP A 444 -52.02 -2.21 31.65
CA ASP A 444 -52.34 -2.84 32.94
C ASP A 444 -52.42 -1.79 34.06
N SER A 445 -51.47 -0.84 34.06
CA SER A 445 -51.46 0.31 34.98
C SER A 445 -52.69 1.21 34.80
N LEU A 446 -53.08 1.50 33.55
CA LEU A 446 -54.24 2.35 33.25
C LEU A 446 -55.57 1.70 33.67
N ASP A 447 -55.72 0.40 33.43
CA ASP A 447 -56.88 -0.40 33.85
C ASP A 447 -57.02 -0.46 35.39
N GLU A 448 -55.91 -0.71 36.10
CA GLU A 448 -55.86 -0.66 37.56
C GLU A 448 -56.17 0.76 38.11
N HIS A 449 -55.72 1.82 37.42
CA HIS A 449 -56.10 3.19 37.74
C HIS A 449 -57.59 3.48 37.51
N SER A 450 -58.20 2.93 36.45
CA SER A 450 -59.66 3.04 36.21
C SER A 450 -60.45 2.38 37.33
N LYS A 451 -60.15 1.11 37.64
CA LYS A 451 -60.83 0.32 38.70
C LYS A 451 -60.83 1.03 40.06
N ARG A 452 -59.72 1.68 40.42
CA ARG A 452 -59.61 2.49 41.64
C ARG A 452 -60.48 3.75 41.60
N LEU A 453 -60.58 4.39 40.45
CA LEU A 453 -61.42 5.58 40.25
C LEU A 453 -62.92 5.22 40.29
N ASP A 454 -63.31 4.11 39.65
CA ASP A 454 -64.67 3.56 39.70
C ASP A 454 -65.09 3.22 41.13
N ALA A 455 -64.27 2.47 41.87
CA ALA A 455 -64.53 2.14 43.28
C ALA A 455 -64.62 3.38 44.19
N SER A 456 -63.82 4.42 43.90
CA SER A 456 -63.89 5.71 44.61
C SER A 456 -65.19 6.47 44.30
N ALA A 457 -65.62 6.47 43.04
CA ALA A 457 -66.88 7.06 42.62
C ALA A 457 -68.09 6.33 43.24
N GLU A 458 -68.09 5.00 43.27
CA GLU A 458 -69.13 4.22 43.96
C GLU A 458 -69.18 4.51 45.47
N HIS A 459 -68.03 4.71 46.12
CA HIS A 459 -67.96 5.07 47.53
C HIS A 459 -68.60 6.44 47.82
N GLU A 460 -68.20 7.49 47.10
CA GLU A 460 -68.77 8.83 47.28
C GLU A 460 -70.25 8.90 46.86
N LEU A 461 -70.68 8.17 45.81
CA LEU A 461 -72.10 8.02 45.46
C LEU A 461 -72.89 7.33 46.58
N SER A 462 -72.32 6.33 47.25
CA SER A 462 -72.96 5.62 48.37
C SER A 462 -73.07 6.49 49.63
N LYS A 463 -72.05 7.31 49.89
CA LYS A 463 -72.02 8.32 50.96
C LYS A 463 -73.05 9.44 50.70
N LEU A 464 -73.15 9.92 49.47
CA LEU A 464 -74.14 10.91 49.03
C LEU A 464 -75.57 10.36 49.17
N LYS A 465 -75.82 9.11 48.73
CA LYS A 465 -77.12 8.41 48.93
C LYS A 465 -77.49 8.32 50.41
N ARG A 466 -76.54 7.99 51.29
CA ARG A 466 -76.77 7.95 52.75
C ARG A 466 -77.15 9.32 53.30
N TRP A 467 -76.42 10.37 52.91
CA TRP A 467 -76.70 11.74 53.36
C TRP A 467 -78.09 12.23 52.91
N PHE A 468 -78.52 11.91 51.68
CA PHE A 468 -79.89 12.18 51.25
C PHE A 468 -80.96 11.39 52.03
N ALA A 469 -80.68 10.16 52.44
CA ALA A 469 -81.60 9.37 53.27
C ALA A 469 -81.71 9.92 54.70
N GLU A 470 -80.58 10.30 55.32
CA GLU A 470 -80.54 10.99 56.62
C GLU A 470 -81.31 12.33 56.57
N LEU A 471 -81.08 13.11 55.51
CA LEU A 471 -81.79 14.37 55.26
C LEU A 471 -83.31 14.14 55.15
N ALA A 472 -83.74 13.19 54.32
CA ALA A 472 -85.15 12.87 54.13
C ALA A 472 -85.83 12.39 55.42
N GLY A 473 -85.14 11.55 56.22
CA GLY A 473 -85.60 11.15 57.55
C GLY A 473 -85.81 12.36 58.47
N SER A 474 -84.87 13.31 58.51
CA SER A 474 -84.94 14.51 59.35
C SER A 474 -86.09 15.49 59.00
N PHE A 475 -86.69 15.35 57.81
CA PHE A 475 -87.91 16.07 57.41
C PHE A 475 -89.19 15.32 57.79
N LEU A 476 -89.17 13.99 57.79
CA LEU A 476 -90.34 13.16 58.12
C LEU A 476 -90.56 13.03 59.64
N ASP A 477 -89.48 13.00 60.43
CA ASP A 477 -89.49 12.81 61.89
C ASP A 477 -89.94 14.07 62.68
N LYS A 478 -90.67 14.99 62.03
CA LYS A 478 -91.10 16.29 62.57
C LYS A 478 -92.61 16.44 62.80
N GLU A 479 -93.41 15.41 62.53
CA GLU A 479 -94.82 15.40 62.92
C GLU A 479 -95.11 14.52 64.16
N VAL A 480 -96.09 14.99 64.95
CA VAL A 480 -96.68 14.35 66.15
C VAL A 480 -95.92 14.48 67.49
N PRO A 481 -96.23 15.52 68.27
CA PRO A 481 -96.16 15.50 69.73
C PRO A 481 -97.53 15.10 70.33
N LYS A 482 -97.62 13.96 71.04
CA LYS A 482 -98.81 13.61 71.85
C LYS A 482 -98.47 13.03 73.23
N SER A 483 -98.82 13.82 74.25
CA SER A 483 -99.20 13.44 75.63
C SER A 483 -98.34 12.42 76.41
N SER A 484 -97.59 12.93 77.39
CA SER A 484 -97.13 12.20 78.58
C SER A 484 -98.20 12.24 79.71
N PRO A 485 -98.11 11.38 80.75
CA PRO A 485 -99.32 10.79 81.36
C PRO A 485 -99.79 11.34 82.73
N THR A 486 -100.97 10.87 83.12
CA THR A 486 -101.71 11.11 84.37
C THR A 486 -100.88 10.88 85.64
N ARG A 487 -100.94 11.84 86.59
CA ARG A 487 -100.43 11.70 87.96
C ARG A 487 -101.59 11.67 88.96
N ARG A 488 -101.74 10.58 89.72
CA ARG A 488 -102.75 10.45 90.79
C ARG A 488 -102.15 10.87 92.14
N VAL A 489 -102.81 11.79 92.83
CA VAL A 489 -102.62 12.11 94.26
C VAL A 489 -104.01 12.38 94.86
N SER A 490 -104.16 12.14 96.17
CA SER A 490 -105.37 12.43 96.98
C SER A 490 -105.86 13.88 96.81
N MET A 491 -107.14 14.20 97.06
CA MET A 491 -108.07 13.57 98.01
C MET A 491 -109.48 13.38 97.44
#